data_AF-A0A929M8K9-F1
#
_entry.id   AF-A0A929M8K9-F1
#
_cell.length_a   1.000
_cell.length_b   1.000
_cell.length_c   1.000
_cell.angle_alpha   90.00
_cell.angle_beta   90.00
_cell.angle_gamma   90.00
#
_symmetry.space_group_name_H-M   'P 1'
#
loop_
_entity.id
_entity.type
_entity.pdbx_description
1 polymer ?
#
loop_
_entity_poly.entity_id
_entity_poly.type
_entity_poly.pdbx_seq_one_letter_code
_entity_poly.pdbx_strand_id
1 'polypeptide(L)'
;MKELKIFAIVVILSGILYWGIEPYAHTKLHPHTANAEYNFSKEDTDYAKHFLEQKKEALEAAKASGNKASIEAATKDVETAQKILDDYTAFWADINSIDLAKGDAAKGAETFGAAGCTGCHGIEAAGMPASMDAETASQSFGVVPPDLSTAGKIYDERFLAALIKNPTMAVKLSHKFNDEHPYPMTAFMGAGGDINAEIADIVAYLKKVSADADAKSKITEEKVFADACQRCHDMKYDKKYAFSNKVSLA
;
A
#
# COMPACT_ATOMS: atom_id res chain seq x y z
N MET A 1 -29.73 31.06 -46.71
CA MET A 1 -30.67 30.65 -45.65
C MET A 1 -30.51 29.20 -45.18
N LYS A 2 -30.21 28.21 -46.05
CA LYS A 2 -30.00 26.82 -45.62
C LYS A 2 -28.80 26.65 -44.68
N GLU A 3 -27.67 27.30 -44.99
CA GLU A 3 -26.45 27.21 -44.18
C GLU A 3 -26.58 27.87 -42.80
N LEU A 4 -27.25 29.03 -42.70
CA LEU A 4 -27.55 29.67 -41.41
C LEU A 4 -28.44 28.80 -40.51
N LYS A 5 -29.37 28.03 -41.09
CA LYS A 5 -30.21 27.08 -40.34
C LYS A 5 -29.38 25.90 -39.82
N ILE A 6 -28.47 25.38 -40.64
CA ILE A 6 -27.54 24.30 -40.23
C ILE A 6 -26.64 24.80 -39.11
N PHE A 7 -26.06 26.00 -39.24
CA PHE A 7 -25.24 26.61 -38.21
C PHE A 7 -26.01 26.78 -36.89
N ALA A 8 -27.24 27.31 -36.94
CA ALA A 8 -28.08 27.44 -35.75
C ALA A 8 -28.37 26.10 -35.07
N ILE A 9 -28.64 25.04 -35.83
CA ILE A 9 -28.84 23.68 -35.29
C ILE A 9 -27.56 23.18 -34.61
N VAL A 10 -26.39 23.34 -35.24
CA VAL A 10 -25.11 22.89 -34.65
C VAL A 10 -24.81 23.64 -33.36
N VAL A 11 -25.04 24.96 -33.31
CA VAL A 11 -24.85 25.76 -32.09
C VAL A 11 -25.80 25.32 -30.98
N ILE A 12 -27.06 25.05 -31.30
CA ILE A 12 -28.05 24.57 -30.32
C ILE A 12 -27.64 23.19 -29.78
N LEU A 13 -27.29 22.25 -30.65
CA LEU A 13 -26.88 20.90 -30.22
C LEU A 13 -25.58 20.93 -29.40
N SER A 14 -24.63 21.78 -29.78
CA SER A 14 -23.39 21.98 -29.01
C SER A 14 -23.65 22.59 -27.64
N GLY A 15 -24.57 23.56 -27.55
CA GLY A 15 -25.00 24.16 -26.28
C GLY A 15 -25.72 23.16 -25.37
N ILE A 16 -26.60 22.31 -25.93
CA ILE A 16 -27.26 21.23 -25.18
C ILE A 16 -26.24 20.21 -24.66
N LEU A 17 -25.24 19.86 -25.48
CA LEU A 17 -24.18 18.96 -25.05
C LEU A 17 -23.39 19.55 -23.88
N TYR A 18 -22.90 20.80 -24.03
CA TYR A 18 -21.97 21.41 -23.09
C TYR A 18 -22.62 21.89 -21.78
N TRP A 19 -23.88 22.35 -21.82
CA TRP A 19 -24.59 22.84 -20.61
C TRP A 19 -25.62 21.86 -20.05
N GLY A 20 -26.03 20.84 -20.81
CA GLY A 20 -27.03 19.87 -20.38
C GLY A 20 -26.43 18.49 -20.15
N ILE A 21 -26.01 17.85 -21.25
CA ILE A 21 -25.62 16.43 -21.23
C ILE A 21 -24.30 16.22 -20.47
N GLU A 22 -23.28 17.04 -20.73
CA GLU A 22 -21.94 16.88 -20.13
C GLU A 22 -21.96 17.12 -18.60
N PRO A 23 -22.56 18.20 -18.06
CA PRO A 23 -22.67 18.37 -16.62
C PRO A 23 -23.48 17.24 -15.96
N TYR A 24 -24.59 16.81 -16.58
CA TYR A 24 -25.38 15.70 -16.06
C TYR A 24 -24.60 14.39 -16.08
N ALA A 25 -23.90 14.08 -17.18
CA ALA A 25 -23.03 12.92 -17.29
C ALA A 25 -21.91 12.98 -16.24
N HIS A 26 -21.29 14.14 -16.02
CA HIS A 26 -20.29 14.32 -14.97
C HIS A 26 -20.87 14.08 -13.57
N THR A 27 -22.12 14.48 -13.31
CA THR A 27 -22.77 14.21 -12.01
C THR A 27 -23.14 12.74 -11.78
N LYS A 28 -23.44 11.96 -12.84
CA LYS A 28 -23.93 10.58 -12.74
C LYS A 28 -22.85 9.52 -12.94
N LEU A 29 -21.86 9.83 -13.77
CA LEU A 29 -20.76 8.91 -14.12
C LEU A 29 -19.49 9.18 -13.31
N HIS A 30 -19.43 10.28 -12.56
CA HIS A 30 -18.40 10.54 -11.56
C HIS A 30 -19.04 10.70 -10.18
N PRO A 31 -19.66 9.64 -9.62
CA PRO A 31 -20.03 9.68 -8.21
C PRO A 31 -18.78 10.03 -7.41
N HIS A 32 -18.89 11.04 -6.54
CA HIS A 32 -17.78 11.42 -5.67
C HIS A 32 -17.35 10.19 -4.87
N THR A 33 -16.10 9.79 -5.03
CA THR A 33 -15.50 8.79 -4.15
C THR A 33 -15.34 9.40 -2.77
N ALA A 34 -15.51 8.58 -1.72
CA ALA A 34 -15.16 9.02 -0.39
C ALA A 34 -13.68 9.48 -0.36
N ASN A 35 -13.36 10.40 0.56
CA ASN A 35 -11.97 10.76 0.82
C ASN A 35 -11.18 9.51 1.24
N ALA A 36 -9.86 9.56 1.06
CA ALA A 36 -8.99 8.51 1.57
C ALA A 36 -9.17 8.35 3.09
N GLU A 37 -9.40 7.13 3.54
CA GLU A 37 -9.42 6.76 4.95
C GLU A 37 -7.99 6.43 5.38
N TYR A 38 -7.45 7.20 6.31
CA TYR A 38 -6.10 7.00 6.84
C TYR A 38 -6.10 6.17 8.14
N ASN A 39 -7.26 5.80 8.65
CA ASN A 39 -7.39 4.78 9.67
C ASN A 39 -7.39 3.39 9.03
N PHE A 40 -6.20 2.88 8.73
CA PHE A 40 -5.99 1.57 8.11
C PHE A 40 -6.67 0.43 8.88
N SER A 41 -6.66 0.46 10.22
CA SER A 41 -7.34 -0.53 11.05
C SER A 41 -8.84 -0.58 10.81
N LYS A 42 -9.47 0.61 10.73
CA LYS A 42 -10.90 0.71 10.46
C LYS A 42 -11.20 0.24 9.04
N GLU A 43 -10.42 0.68 8.05
CA GLU A 43 -10.66 0.33 6.65
C GLU A 43 -10.52 -1.17 6.39
N ASP A 44 -9.47 -1.83 6.89
CA ASP A 44 -9.30 -3.28 6.76
C ASP A 44 -10.40 -4.08 7.45
N THR A 45 -10.77 -3.69 8.68
CA THR A 45 -11.82 -4.40 9.42
C THR A 45 -13.21 -4.18 8.82
N ASP A 46 -13.50 -3.00 8.28
CA ASP A 46 -14.77 -2.72 7.61
C ASP A 46 -14.86 -3.44 6.26
N TYR A 47 -13.76 -3.49 5.50
CA TYR A 47 -13.68 -4.31 4.30
C TYR A 47 -13.92 -5.79 4.61
N ALA A 48 -13.25 -6.34 5.63
CA ALA A 48 -13.38 -7.74 6.01
C ALA A 48 -14.80 -8.08 6.51
N LYS A 49 -15.44 -7.18 7.27
CA LYS A 49 -16.86 -7.32 7.66
C LYS A 49 -17.76 -7.33 6.44
N HIS A 50 -17.57 -6.38 5.51
CA HIS A 50 -18.38 -6.33 4.30
C HIS A 50 -18.23 -7.60 3.46
N PHE A 51 -17.00 -8.09 3.30
CA PHE A 51 -16.72 -9.34 2.60
C PHE A 51 -17.39 -10.54 3.26
N LEU A 52 -17.33 -10.63 4.60
CA LEU A 52 -18.04 -11.67 5.36
C LEU A 52 -19.55 -11.62 5.14
N GLU A 53 -20.16 -10.43 5.17
CA GLU A 53 -21.60 -10.31 4.91
C GLU A 53 -21.97 -10.74 3.48
N GLN A 54 -21.17 -10.37 2.47
CA GLN A 54 -21.37 -10.87 1.10
C GLN A 54 -21.29 -12.41 1.03
N LYS A 55 -20.36 -13.03 1.75
CA LYS A 55 -20.26 -14.49 1.79
C LYS A 55 -21.44 -15.15 2.51
N LYS A 56 -21.96 -14.54 3.57
CA LYS A 56 -23.18 -15.00 4.25
C LYS A 56 -24.40 -14.91 3.32
N GLU A 57 -24.56 -13.82 2.58
CA GLU A 57 -25.63 -13.67 1.58
C GLU A 57 -25.54 -14.77 0.50
N ALA A 58 -24.33 -15.04 0.00
CA ALA A 58 -24.09 -16.11 -0.96
C ALA A 58 -24.41 -17.51 -0.40
N LEU A 59 -24.14 -17.75 0.88
CA LEU A 59 -24.51 -18.99 1.57
C LEU A 59 -26.02 -19.15 1.68
N GLU A 60 -26.77 -18.08 2.00
CA GLU A 60 -28.24 -18.14 2.03
C GLU A 60 -28.82 -18.42 0.63
N ALA A 61 -28.26 -17.80 -0.42
CA ALA A 61 -28.63 -18.12 -1.80
C ALA A 61 -28.32 -19.58 -2.17
N ALA A 62 -27.18 -20.12 -1.74
CA ALA A 62 -26.81 -21.52 -1.94
C ALA A 62 -27.77 -22.48 -1.21
N LYS A 63 -28.16 -22.15 0.03
CA LYS A 63 -29.15 -22.92 0.80
C LYS A 63 -30.50 -22.96 0.10
N ALA A 64 -30.94 -21.83 -0.46
CA ALA A 64 -32.19 -21.75 -1.23
C ALA A 64 -32.18 -22.62 -2.50
N SER A 65 -31.01 -22.86 -3.10
CA SER A 65 -30.86 -23.73 -4.28
C SER A 65 -31.01 -25.23 -3.99
N GLY A 66 -30.85 -25.66 -2.72
CA GLY A 66 -30.85 -27.07 -2.32
C GLY A 66 -29.64 -27.89 -2.79
N ASN A 67 -28.66 -27.28 -3.48
CA ASN A 67 -27.46 -27.97 -3.95
C ASN A 67 -26.43 -28.14 -2.80
N LYS A 68 -26.23 -29.38 -2.35
CA LYS A 68 -25.29 -29.72 -1.27
C LYS A 68 -23.86 -29.26 -1.52
N ALA A 69 -23.34 -29.42 -2.73
CA ALA A 69 -21.97 -29.02 -3.07
C ALA A 69 -21.81 -27.49 -3.01
N SER A 70 -22.81 -26.75 -3.49
CA SER A 70 -22.82 -25.28 -3.39
C SER A 70 -22.90 -24.80 -1.95
N ILE A 71 -23.67 -25.46 -1.10
CA ILE A 71 -23.77 -25.13 0.33
C ILE A 71 -22.44 -25.39 1.03
N GLU A 72 -21.78 -26.53 0.77
CA GLU A 72 -20.48 -26.85 1.36
C GLU A 72 -19.41 -25.84 0.96
N ALA A 73 -19.33 -25.49 -0.33
CA ALA A 73 -18.41 -24.48 -0.82
C ALA A 73 -18.67 -23.11 -0.19
N ALA A 74 -19.92 -22.65 -0.17
CA ALA A 74 -20.29 -21.36 0.42
C ALA A 74 -20.05 -21.32 1.95
N THR A 75 -20.14 -22.47 2.63
CA THR A 75 -19.81 -22.55 4.06
C THR A 75 -18.31 -22.33 4.30
N LYS A 76 -17.45 -22.98 3.51
CA LYS A 76 -15.98 -22.77 3.58
C LYS A 76 -15.61 -21.32 3.25
N ASP A 77 -16.31 -20.70 2.31
CA ASP A 77 -16.14 -19.28 1.97
C ASP A 77 -16.46 -18.37 3.16
N VAL A 78 -17.54 -18.63 3.90
CA VAL A 78 -17.90 -17.88 5.11
C VAL A 78 -16.86 -18.08 6.22
N GLU A 79 -16.40 -19.32 6.44
CA GLU A 79 -15.34 -19.62 7.42
C GLU A 79 -14.05 -18.87 7.08
N THR A 80 -13.67 -18.86 5.80
CA THR A 80 -12.49 -18.12 5.31
C THR A 80 -12.65 -16.62 5.51
N ALA A 81 -13.82 -16.05 5.18
CA ALA A 81 -14.08 -14.63 5.37
C ALA A 81 -14.10 -14.22 6.86
N GLN A 82 -14.61 -15.08 7.74
CA GLN A 82 -14.58 -14.88 9.18
C GLN A 82 -13.13 -14.88 9.68
N LYS A 83 -12.32 -15.85 9.24
CA LYS A 83 -10.90 -15.90 9.59
C LYS A 83 -10.16 -14.64 9.16
N ILE A 84 -10.43 -14.12 7.96
CA ILE A 84 -9.84 -12.86 7.47
C ILE A 84 -10.19 -11.69 8.41
N LEU A 85 -11.44 -11.59 8.84
CA LEU A 85 -11.87 -10.55 9.79
C LEU A 85 -11.15 -10.70 11.15
N ASP A 86 -11.05 -11.92 11.66
CA ASP A 86 -10.39 -12.20 12.93
C ASP A 86 -8.89 -11.89 12.84
N ASP A 87 -8.23 -12.29 11.75
CA ASP A 87 -6.81 -12.03 11.48
C ASP A 87 -6.54 -10.52 11.41
N TYR A 88 -7.33 -9.74 10.66
CA TYR A 88 -7.17 -8.28 10.61
C TYR A 88 -7.46 -7.61 11.96
N THR A 89 -8.45 -8.10 12.70
CA THR A 89 -8.78 -7.57 14.03
C THR A 89 -7.61 -7.78 14.99
N ALA A 90 -7.05 -8.99 15.02
CA ALA A 90 -5.89 -9.32 15.84
C ALA A 90 -4.64 -8.55 15.42
N PHE A 91 -4.36 -8.49 14.11
CA PHE A 91 -3.23 -7.76 13.55
C PHE A 91 -3.26 -6.30 13.95
N TRP A 92 -4.39 -5.62 13.73
CA TRP A 92 -4.49 -4.20 14.07
C TRP A 92 -4.55 -3.94 15.58
N ALA A 93 -5.06 -4.87 16.38
CA ALA A 93 -4.96 -4.78 17.84
C ALA A 93 -3.49 -4.77 18.31
N ASP A 94 -2.65 -5.64 17.73
CA ASP A 94 -1.21 -5.67 18.01
C ASP A 94 -0.51 -4.40 17.53
N ILE A 95 -0.72 -3.97 16.27
CA ILE A 95 -0.12 -2.73 15.76
C ILE A 95 -0.54 -1.51 16.58
N ASN A 96 -1.82 -1.40 16.96
CA ASN A 96 -2.32 -0.29 17.77
C ASN A 96 -1.79 -0.33 19.22
N SER A 97 -1.25 -1.46 19.68
CA SER A 97 -0.60 -1.57 20.99
C SER A 97 0.83 -1.00 20.99
N ILE A 98 1.42 -0.77 19.81
CA ILE A 98 2.76 -0.20 19.67
C ILE A 98 2.72 1.29 20.01
N ASP A 99 3.45 1.69 21.06
CA ASP A 99 3.57 3.07 21.47
C ASP A 99 4.64 3.81 20.65
N LEU A 100 4.27 4.23 19.44
CA LEU A 100 5.16 4.93 18.50
C LEU A 100 5.69 6.26 19.04
N ALA A 101 5.03 6.86 20.03
CA ALA A 101 5.49 8.10 20.66
C ALA A 101 6.71 7.89 21.56
N LYS A 102 7.00 6.65 21.97
CA LYS A 102 8.16 6.29 22.79
C LYS A 102 9.39 5.86 21.99
N GLY A 103 9.30 5.84 20.66
CA GLY A 103 10.41 5.44 19.81
C GLY A 103 11.64 6.35 19.98
N ASP A 104 12.81 5.74 20.12
CA ASP A 104 14.11 6.38 20.20
C ASP A 104 14.86 6.18 18.87
N ALA A 105 15.08 7.29 18.15
CA ALA A 105 15.74 7.24 16.84
C ALA A 105 17.20 6.75 16.89
N ALA A 106 17.91 6.93 18.01
CA ALA A 106 19.28 6.45 18.13
C ALA A 106 19.31 4.92 18.27
N LYS A 107 18.46 4.37 19.14
CA LYS A 107 18.25 2.92 19.23
C LYS A 107 17.70 2.36 17.92
N GLY A 108 16.81 3.09 17.27
CA GLY A 108 16.24 2.70 15.98
C GLY A 108 17.31 2.51 14.91
N ALA A 109 18.34 3.36 14.89
CA ALA A 109 19.48 3.20 13.98
C ALA A 109 20.29 1.92 14.31
N GLU A 110 20.52 1.64 15.59
CA GLU A 110 21.21 0.43 16.04
C GLU A 110 20.42 -0.83 15.67
N THR A 111 19.12 -0.86 16.01
CA THR A 111 18.19 -1.94 15.70
C THR A 111 18.09 -2.15 14.20
N PHE A 112 17.98 -1.09 13.39
CA PHE A 112 17.89 -1.18 11.94
C PHE A 112 19.13 -1.85 11.33
N GLY A 113 20.32 -1.52 11.84
CA GLY A 113 21.56 -2.18 11.43
C GLY A 113 21.63 -3.64 11.92
N ALA A 114 21.36 -3.89 13.19
CA ALA A 114 21.41 -5.22 13.81
C ALA A 114 20.38 -6.20 13.21
N ALA A 115 19.22 -5.69 12.80
CA ALA A 115 18.16 -6.44 12.13
C ALA A 115 18.50 -6.80 10.67
N GLY A 116 19.63 -6.33 10.14
CA GLY A 116 20.05 -6.60 8.77
C GLY A 116 19.26 -5.83 7.71
N CYS A 117 18.53 -4.78 8.07
CA CYS A 117 17.72 -4.01 7.13
C CYS A 117 18.58 -3.38 6.02
N THR A 118 19.83 -2.98 6.34
CA THR A 118 20.82 -2.46 5.39
C THR A 118 21.33 -3.52 4.39
N GLY A 119 21.04 -4.80 4.62
CA GLY A 119 21.37 -5.87 3.68
C GLY A 119 20.59 -5.73 2.37
N CYS A 120 19.38 -5.17 2.42
CA CYS A 120 18.52 -4.95 1.26
C CYS A 120 18.26 -3.46 1.00
N HIS A 121 18.07 -2.65 2.03
CA HIS A 121 17.67 -1.25 1.90
C HIS A 121 18.85 -0.28 2.01
N GLY A 122 18.89 0.71 1.11
CA GLY A 122 19.70 1.91 1.28
C GLY A 122 19.00 2.94 2.17
N ILE A 123 19.82 3.79 2.81
CA ILE A 123 19.43 5.05 3.45
C ILE A 123 20.49 6.09 3.10
N GLU A 124 20.47 6.58 1.85
CA GLU A 124 21.45 7.54 1.34
C GLU A 124 21.57 8.80 2.20
N ALA A 125 20.45 9.32 2.73
CA ALA A 125 20.45 10.48 3.61
C ALA A 125 21.21 10.25 4.93
N ALA A 126 21.35 8.99 5.37
CA ALA A 126 22.15 8.58 6.51
C ALA A 126 23.56 8.10 6.13
N GLY A 127 23.97 8.25 4.85
CA GLY A 127 25.27 7.82 4.35
C GLY A 127 25.40 6.30 4.16
N MET A 128 24.27 5.58 4.09
CA MET A 128 24.22 4.14 3.88
C MET A 128 23.74 3.86 2.45
N PRO A 129 24.62 3.68 1.46
CA PRO A 129 24.19 3.36 0.10
C PRO A 129 23.51 1.99 0.04
N ALA A 130 22.76 1.73 -1.04
CA ALA A 130 22.24 0.40 -1.32
C ALA A 130 23.37 -0.65 -1.37
N SER A 131 23.08 -1.86 -0.90
CA SER A 131 24.07 -2.95 -0.79
C SER A 131 24.57 -3.47 -2.15
N MET A 132 23.81 -3.21 -3.21
CA MET A 132 24.12 -3.59 -4.60
C MET A 132 23.44 -2.64 -5.59
N ASP A 133 23.83 -2.72 -6.86
CA ASP A 133 23.19 -1.96 -7.93
C ASP A 133 21.76 -2.46 -8.25
N ALA A 134 20.99 -1.65 -8.96
CA ALA A 134 19.58 -1.93 -9.28
C ALA A 134 19.38 -3.20 -10.12
N GLU A 135 20.30 -3.53 -11.03
CA GLU A 135 20.17 -4.73 -11.87
C GLU A 135 20.36 -5.98 -11.00
N THR A 136 21.43 -6.01 -10.20
CA THR A 136 21.71 -7.11 -9.27
C THR A 136 20.60 -7.27 -8.24
N ALA A 137 20.10 -6.17 -7.67
CA ALA A 137 18.98 -6.19 -6.71
C ALA A 137 17.71 -6.74 -7.34
N SER A 138 17.36 -6.27 -8.55
CA SER A 138 16.18 -6.74 -9.26
C SER A 138 16.26 -8.23 -9.60
N GLN A 139 17.43 -8.74 -9.95
CA GLN A 139 17.63 -10.16 -10.24
C GLN A 139 17.59 -11.02 -8.96
N SER A 140 18.15 -10.51 -7.86
CA SER A 140 18.27 -11.24 -6.60
C SER A 140 16.97 -11.29 -5.82
N PHE A 141 16.19 -10.20 -5.82
CA PHE A 141 15.00 -10.05 -4.98
C PHE A 141 13.69 -9.98 -5.78
N GLY A 142 13.76 -9.98 -7.12
CA GLY A 142 12.61 -9.78 -8.02
C GLY A 142 12.12 -8.32 -8.10
N VAL A 143 12.60 -7.47 -7.19
CA VAL A 143 12.30 -6.03 -7.13
C VAL A 143 13.48 -5.29 -6.51
N VAL A 144 13.75 -4.07 -6.94
CA VAL A 144 14.73 -3.20 -6.30
C VAL A 144 14.14 -2.69 -4.97
N PRO A 145 14.76 -2.98 -3.82
CA PRO A 145 14.33 -2.43 -2.54
C PRO A 145 14.42 -0.90 -2.57
N PRO A 146 13.41 -0.18 -2.07
CA PRO A 146 13.43 1.28 -2.05
C PRO A 146 14.51 1.81 -1.10
N ASP A 147 15.08 2.96 -1.45
CA ASP A 147 15.83 3.80 -0.51
C ASP A 147 14.86 4.36 0.54
N LEU A 148 15.20 4.21 1.82
CA LEU A 148 14.32 4.57 2.92
C LEU A 148 14.57 5.99 3.44
N SER A 149 15.40 6.80 2.78
CA SER A 149 15.70 8.16 3.22
C SER A 149 14.45 9.03 3.37
N THR A 150 13.40 8.77 2.59
CA THR A 150 12.15 9.53 2.64
C THR A 150 10.98 8.77 3.29
N ALA A 151 11.20 7.53 3.75
CA ALA A 151 10.15 6.65 4.24
C ALA A 151 9.30 7.29 5.35
N GLY A 152 9.94 7.98 6.30
CA GLY A 152 9.26 8.66 7.40
C GLY A 152 8.49 9.93 7.02
N LYS A 153 8.64 10.42 5.78
CA LYS A 153 7.85 11.52 5.21
C LYS A 153 6.71 11.04 4.31
N ILE A 154 6.92 9.97 3.55
CA ILE A 154 5.96 9.49 2.53
C ILE A 154 4.93 8.51 3.09
N TYR A 155 5.25 7.82 4.19
CA TYR A 155 4.37 6.82 4.78
C TYR A 155 3.90 7.23 6.17
N ASP A 156 2.66 6.84 6.50
CA ASP A 156 2.12 6.98 7.86
C ASP A 156 2.90 6.10 8.84
N GLU A 157 3.07 6.57 10.08
CA GLU A 157 3.87 5.87 11.10
C GLU A 157 3.27 4.53 11.54
N ARG A 158 1.94 4.42 11.60
CA ARG A 158 1.26 3.15 11.91
C ARG A 158 1.34 2.21 10.72
N PHE A 159 1.24 2.73 9.50
CA PHE A 159 1.48 1.92 8.31
C PHE A 159 2.91 1.37 8.27
N LEU A 160 3.92 2.19 8.59
CA LEU A 160 5.31 1.73 8.67
C LEU A 160 5.48 0.63 9.72
N ALA A 161 4.91 0.81 10.92
CA ALA A 161 4.93 -0.23 11.94
C ALA A 161 4.23 -1.52 11.49
N ALA A 162 3.06 -1.41 10.84
CA ALA A 162 2.35 -2.54 10.25
C ALA A 162 3.20 -3.26 9.19
N LEU A 163 3.83 -2.51 8.28
CA LEU A 163 4.65 -3.04 7.19
C LEU A 163 5.90 -3.76 7.71
N ILE A 164 6.58 -3.19 8.73
CA ILE A 164 7.76 -3.80 9.36
C ILE A 164 7.35 -5.10 10.08
N LYS A 165 6.26 -5.06 10.84
CA LYS A 165 5.77 -6.21 11.63
C LYS A 165 5.27 -7.35 10.76
N ASN A 166 4.41 -7.06 9.78
CA ASN A 166 3.85 -8.06 8.87
C ASN A 166 3.50 -7.42 7.51
N PRO A 167 4.43 -7.51 6.54
CA PRO A 167 4.26 -6.79 5.29
C PRO A 167 3.10 -7.32 4.45
N THR A 168 2.86 -8.63 4.41
CA THR A 168 1.77 -9.20 3.60
C THR A 168 0.39 -8.81 4.13
N MET A 169 0.23 -8.64 5.44
CA MET A 169 -0.99 -8.09 6.01
C MET A 169 -1.12 -6.59 5.73
N ALA A 170 -0.06 -5.81 5.94
CA ALA A 170 -0.06 -4.36 5.72
C ALA A 170 -0.37 -3.95 4.27
N VAL A 171 0.06 -4.76 3.29
CA VAL A 171 -0.23 -4.52 1.86
C VAL A 171 -1.33 -5.42 1.30
N LYS A 172 -2.06 -6.17 2.14
CA LYS A 172 -3.20 -7.03 1.77
C LYS A 172 -2.88 -8.14 0.75
N LEU A 173 -1.67 -8.70 0.82
CA LEU A 173 -1.18 -9.74 -0.09
C LEU A 173 -1.01 -11.12 0.57
N SER A 174 -1.58 -11.34 1.76
CA SER A 174 -1.53 -12.65 2.46
C SER A 174 -2.17 -13.81 1.67
N HIS A 175 -3.02 -13.52 0.69
CA HIS A 175 -3.59 -14.51 -0.22
C HIS A 175 -2.63 -14.92 -1.36
N LYS A 176 -1.60 -14.10 -1.66
CA LYS A 176 -0.59 -14.34 -2.70
C LYS A 176 0.72 -14.86 -2.10
N PHE A 177 1.13 -14.32 -0.96
CA PHE A 177 2.39 -14.65 -0.31
C PHE A 177 2.18 -15.37 1.01
N ASN A 178 2.89 -16.49 1.18
CA ASN A 178 2.79 -17.41 2.31
C ASN A 178 4.16 -18.08 2.54
N ASP A 179 4.22 -19.09 3.41
CA ASP A 179 5.49 -19.77 3.73
C ASP A 179 6.14 -20.48 2.53
N GLU A 180 5.33 -20.91 1.55
CA GLU A 180 5.81 -21.57 0.32
C GLU A 180 6.20 -20.54 -0.76
N HIS A 181 5.57 -19.37 -0.74
CA HIS A 181 5.84 -18.24 -1.63
C HIS A 181 6.08 -16.97 -0.81
N PRO A 182 7.28 -16.80 -0.23
CA PRO A 182 7.54 -15.72 0.71
C PRO A 182 7.49 -14.35 0.04
N TYR A 183 7.00 -13.36 0.78
CA TYR A 183 7.05 -11.97 0.34
C TYR A 183 8.51 -11.47 0.36
N PRO A 184 8.97 -10.71 -0.65
CA PRO A 184 10.38 -10.31 -0.75
C PRO A 184 10.93 -9.54 0.46
N MET A 185 10.09 -8.75 1.14
CA MET A 185 10.42 -8.15 2.43
C MET A 185 9.92 -9.08 3.54
N THR A 186 10.81 -9.73 4.27
CA THR A 186 10.38 -10.62 5.36
C THR A 186 9.84 -9.82 6.54
N ALA A 187 8.93 -10.42 7.31
CA ALA A 187 8.49 -9.85 8.58
C ALA A 187 9.69 -9.65 9.53
N PHE A 188 9.70 -8.53 10.26
CA PHE A 188 10.71 -8.30 11.28
C PHE A 188 10.47 -9.22 12.48
N MET A 189 11.48 -10.03 12.82
CA MET A 189 11.39 -11.05 13.88
C MET A 189 11.95 -10.57 15.23
N GLY A 190 12.34 -9.30 15.33
CA GLY A 190 13.00 -8.72 16.49
C GLY A 190 14.53 -8.76 16.41
N ALA A 191 15.18 -7.87 17.16
CA ALA A 191 16.64 -7.77 17.31
C ALA A 191 17.14 -8.27 18.69
N GLY A 192 16.27 -8.93 19.45
CA GLY A 192 16.59 -9.56 20.74
C GLY A 192 15.95 -8.89 21.97
N GLY A 193 15.25 -7.77 21.79
CA GLY A 193 14.48 -7.08 22.81
C GLY A 193 12.96 -7.24 22.65
N ASP A 194 12.22 -6.28 23.17
CA ASP A 194 10.77 -6.17 22.94
C ASP A 194 10.51 -5.67 21.52
N ILE A 195 9.89 -6.52 20.69
CA ILE A 195 9.66 -6.23 19.28
C ILE A 195 8.82 -4.96 19.04
N ASN A 196 7.88 -4.64 19.93
CA ASN A 196 7.04 -3.46 19.76
C ASN A 196 7.84 -2.17 20.04
N ALA A 197 8.69 -2.17 21.08
CA ALA A 197 9.63 -1.10 21.33
C ALA A 197 10.64 -0.94 20.18
N GLU A 198 11.20 -2.04 19.68
CA GLU A 198 12.13 -2.02 18.55
C GLU A 198 11.50 -1.46 17.27
N ILE A 199 10.25 -1.81 16.97
CA ILE A 199 9.52 -1.24 15.83
C ILE A 199 9.28 0.26 16.03
N ALA A 200 8.88 0.68 17.23
CA ALA A 200 8.73 2.10 17.53
C ALA A 200 10.04 2.88 17.34
N ASP A 201 11.16 2.31 17.78
CA ASP A 201 12.51 2.87 17.61
C ASP A 201 12.87 2.98 16.11
N ILE A 202 12.66 1.91 15.32
CA ILE A 202 12.90 1.94 13.86
C ILE A 202 12.06 3.01 13.17
N VAL A 203 10.77 3.11 13.50
CA VAL A 203 9.88 4.13 12.93
C VAL A 203 10.36 5.53 13.30
N ALA A 204 10.76 5.75 14.54
CA ALA A 204 11.34 7.03 14.99
C ALA A 204 12.64 7.37 14.23
N TYR A 205 13.49 6.38 13.98
CA TYR A 205 14.70 6.54 13.18
C TYR A 205 14.38 6.97 11.74
N LEU A 206 13.49 6.26 11.05
CA LEU A 206 13.10 6.60 9.67
C LEU A 206 12.49 8.01 9.58
N LYS A 207 11.64 8.40 10.55
CA LYS A 207 11.09 9.76 10.65
C LYS A 207 12.19 10.81 10.82
N LYS A 208 13.16 10.54 11.70
CA LYS A 208 14.29 11.45 11.93
C LYS A 208 15.14 11.61 10.66
N VAL A 209 15.49 10.51 9.99
CA VAL A 209 16.26 10.54 8.74
C VAL A 209 15.56 11.39 7.69
N SER A 210 14.26 11.17 7.48
CA SER A 210 13.49 11.95 6.49
C SER A 210 13.37 13.43 6.86
N ALA A 211 13.21 13.74 8.16
CA ALA A 211 13.18 15.13 8.63
C ALA A 211 14.52 15.84 8.41
N ASP A 212 15.64 15.18 8.76
CA ASP A 212 16.99 15.73 8.56
C ASP A 212 17.29 15.91 7.06
N ALA A 213 16.87 14.96 6.20
CA ALA A 213 16.99 15.06 4.75
C ALA A 213 16.18 16.25 4.17
N ASP A 214 14.93 16.42 4.60
CA ASP A 214 14.09 17.55 4.16
C ASP A 214 14.66 18.89 4.61
N ALA A 215 15.21 18.96 5.83
CA ALA A 215 15.83 20.17 6.36
C ALA A 215 17.13 20.53 5.61
N LYS A 216 17.91 19.53 5.19
CA LYS A 216 19.21 19.74 4.52
C LYS A 216 19.06 20.19 3.06
N SER A 217 18.19 19.54 2.29
CA SER A 217 18.13 19.78 0.83
C SER A 217 16.73 19.82 0.25
N LYS A 218 15.68 19.78 1.08
CA LYS A 218 14.27 19.61 0.70
C LYS A 218 14.03 18.30 -0.09
N ILE A 219 13.16 17.44 0.42
CA ILE A 219 12.73 16.27 -0.34
C ILE A 219 11.80 16.75 -1.46
N THR A 220 12.25 16.55 -2.70
CA THR A 220 11.54 16.93 -3.92
C THR A 220 10.49 15.88 -4.31
N GLU A 221 9.50 16.28 -5.09
CA GLU A 221 8.51 15.36 -5.68
C GLU A 221 9.17 14.28 -6.54
N GLU A 222 10.28 14.61 -7.20
CA GLU A 222 11.10 13.65 -7.94
C GLU A 222 11.68 12.56 -7.02
N LYS A 223 12.21 12.93 -5.85
CA LYS A 223 12.72 11.94 -4.88
C LYS A 223 11.58 11.09 -4.31
N VAL A 224 10.43 11.71 -4.03
CA VAL A 224 9.22 10.98 -3.59
C VAL A 224 8.80 9.95 -4.65
N PHE A 225 8.77 10.33 -5.92
CA PHE A 225 8.46 9.41 -7.02
C PHE A 225 9.50 8.28 -7.12
N ALA A 226 10.79 8.63 -7.01
CA ALA A 226 11.88 7.65 -7.07
C ALA A 226 11.72 6.57 -6.00
N ASP A 227 11.47 6.97 -4.76
CA ASP A 227 11.42 6.06 -3.61
C ASP A 227 10.11 5.28 -3.52
N ALA A 228 8.98 5.91 -3.84
CA ALA A 228 7.66 5.31 -3.66
C ALA A 228 7.20 4.50 -4.89
N CYS A 229 7.54 4.95 -6.10
CA CYS A 229 6.88 4.51 -7.33
C CYS A 229 7.86 3.91 -8.35
N GLN A 230 9.05 4.50 -8.49
CA GLN A 230 9.96 4.21 -9.59
C GLN A 230 10.58 2.81 -9.51
N ARG A 231 10.49 2.10 -8.39
CA ARG A 231 10.86 0.68 -8.36
C ARG A 231 10.03 -0.17 -9.34
N CYS A 232 8.80 0.25 -9.67
CA CYS A 232 7.89 -0.48 -10.57
C CYS A 232 7.40 0.36 -11.76
N HIS A 233 7.27 1.67 -11.62
CA HIS A 233 6.63 2.53 -12.62
C HIS A 233 7.63 3.39 -13.40
N ASP A 234 7.40 3.49 -14.71
CA ASP A 234 8.07 4.51 -15.53
C ASP A 234 7.33 5.85 -15.44
N MET A 235 8.08 6.92 -15.59
CA MET A 235 7.59 8.21 -16.04
C MET A 235 8.27 8.57 -17.36
N LYS A 236 7.75 7.98 -18.46
CA LYS A 236 8.38 8.03 -19.80
C LYS A 236 8.60 9.44 -20.33
N TYR A 237 7.68 10.37 -20.06
CA TYR A 237 7.80 11.77 -20.50
C TYR A 237 9.04 12.45 -19.92
N ASP A 238 9.48 12.03 -18.74
CA ASP A 238 10.64 12.56 -18.03
C ASP A 238 11.86 11.62 -18.12
N LYS A 239 11.80 10.61 -19.01
CA LYS A 239 12.84 9.58 -19.21
C LYS A 239 13.26 8.85 -17.92
N LYS A 240 12.35 8.75 -16.94
CA LYS A 240 12.55 7.95 -15.73
C LYS A 240 11.95 6.57 -15.95
N TYR A 241 12.78 5.54 -15.87
CA TYR A 241 12.37 4.16 -16.07
C TYR A 241 12.37 3.41 -14.75
N ALA A 242 11.54 2.37 -14.69
CA ALA A 242 11.46 1.52 -13.53
C ALA A 242 12.85 0.94 -13.17
N PHE A 243 13.21 0.94 -11.89
CA PHE A 243 14.49 0.37 -11.44
C PHE A 243 14.52 -1.15 -11.56
N SER A 244 13.38 -1.80 -11.35
CA SER A 244 13.27 -3.25 -11.45
C SER A 244 13.00 -3.70 -12.88
N ASN A 245 13.50 -4.89 -13.22
CA ASN A 245 13.15 -5.57 -14.46
C ASN A 245 11.64 -5.89 -14.46
N LYS A 246 10.92 -5.31 -15.41
CA LYS A 246 9.46 -5.48 -15.53
C LYS A 246 9.02 -6.90 -15.83
N VAL A 247 9.89 -7.72 -16.42
CA VAL A 247 9.61 -9.14 -16.63
C VAL A 247 9.68 -9.92 -15.32
N SER A 248 10.49 -9.44 -14.37
CA SER A 248 10.69 -10.04 -13.05
C SER A 248 9.70 -9.53 -12.00
N LEU A 249 9.04 -8.40 -12.23
CA LEU A 249 7.96 -7.89 -11.38
C LEU A 249 6.73 -8.81 -11.49
N ALA A 250 6.53 -9.64 -10.46
CA ALA A 250 5.45 -10.64 -10.36
C ALA A 250 4.08 -10.08 -9.99
#